data_AF-A0A2N1UPJ8-F1
#
_entry.id   AF-A0A2N1UPJ8-F1
#
_cell.length_a   1.000
_cell.length_b   1.000
_cell.length_c   1.000
_cell.angle_alpha   90.00
_cell.angle_beta   90.00
_cell.angle_gamma   90.00
#
_symmetry.space_group_name_H-M   'P 1'
#
loop_
_entity.id
_entity.type
_entity.pdbx_description
1 polymer ?
#
loop_
_entity_poly.entity_id
_entity_poly.type
_entity_poly.pdbx_seq_one_letter_code
_entity_poly.pdbx_strand_id
1 'polypeptide(L)' 'ILQKVEDIARRLGCCKMTLEVLEGNAVAVNLYRSLGFRNYELDPAMGRAYFLEKKLPQE' A
#
# COMPACT_ATOMS: atom_id res chain seq x y z
N ILE A 1 14.59 -3.72 -6.65
CA ILE A 1 13.48 -3.08 -7.41
C ILE A 1 12.73 -2.08 -6.55
N LEU A 2 12.16 -2.46 -5.39
CA LEU A 2 11.36 -1.56 -4.57
C LEU A 2 12.09 -0.29 -4.11
N GLN A 3 13.38 -0.39 -3.76
CA GLN A 3 14.23 0.76 -3.47
C GLN A 3 14.24 1.79 -4.60
N LYS A 4 14.30 1.34 -5.87
CA LYS A 4 14.32 2.24 -7.02
C LYS A 4 12.99 2.97 -7.20
N VAL A 5 11.88 2.30 -6.89
CA VAL A 5 10.55 2.90 -6.88
C VAL A 5 10.46 3.97 -5.79
N GLU A 6 10.99 3.68 -4.61
CA GLU A 6 11.05 4.63 -3.50
C GLU A 6 11.89 5.87 -3.85
N ASP A 7 13.06 5.70 -4.47
CA ASP A 7 13.90 6.81 -4.92
C ASP A 7 13.15 7.74 -5.91
N ILE A 8 12.39 7.14 -6.83
CA ILE A 8 11.57 7.89 -7.79
C ILE A 8 10.43 8.62 -7.08
N ALA A 9 9.71 7.94 -6.17
CA ALA A 9 8.62 8.53 -5.41
C ALA A 9 9.09 9.74 -4.59
N ARG A 10 10.27 9.63 -3.94
CA ARG A 10 10.90 10.75 -3.22
C ARG A 10 11.25 11.90 -4.16
N ARG A 11 11.84 11.62 -5.33
CA ARG A 11 12.17 12.65 -6.33
C ARG A 11 10.94 13.38 -6.87
N LEU A 12 9.81 12.68 -6.98
CA LEU A 12 8.53 13.25 -7.45
C LEU A 12 7.77 14.00 -6.33
N GLY A 13 8.26 14.01 -5.10
CA GLY A 13 7.58 14.63 -3.97
C GLY A 13 6.33 13.88 -3.51
N CYS A 14 6.23 12.57 -3.81
CA CYS A 14 5.13 11.75 -3.32
C CYS A 14 5.18 11.64 -1.79
N CYS A 15 4.02 11.76 -1.14
CA CYS A 15 3.94 11.73 0.33
C CYS A 15 3.88 10.32 0.93
N LYS A 16 3.60 9.28 0.12
CA LYS A 16 3.55 7.87 0.54
C LYS A 16 3.60 6.92 -0.66
N MET A 17 3.91 5.66 -0.38
CA MET A 17 3.71 4.52 -1.29
C MET A 17 2.72 3.54 -0.66
N THR A 18 1.79 3.02 -1.44
CA THR A 18 0.77 2.06 -1.00
C THR A 18 0.74 0.86 -1.95
N LEU A 19 0.49 -0.34 -1.42
CA LEU A 19 0.34 -1.57 -2.19
C LEU A 19 -0.78 -2.43 -1.60
N GLU A 20 -1.31 -3.32 -2.42
CA GLU A 20 -2.27 -4.33 -2.02
C GLU A 20 -1.58 -5.69 -2.00
N VAL A 21 -1.81 -6.46 -0.95
CA VAL A 21 -1.33 -7.83 -0.81
C VAL A 21 -2.44 -8.68 -0.22
N LEU A 22 -2.68 -9.84 -0.82
CA LEU A 22 -3.64 -10.81 -0.29
C LEU A 22 -3.15 -11.33 1.06
N GLU A 23 -4.03 -11.36 2.06
CA GLU A 23 -3.71 -11.83 3.41
C GLU A 23 -3.10 -13.25 3.42
N GLY A 24 -3.61 -14.14 2.56
CA GLY A 24 -3.09 -15.51 2.41
C GLY A 24 -1.66 -15.58 1.87
N ASN A 25 -1.10 -14.49 1.33
CA ASN A 25 0.28 -14.43 0.86
C ASN A 25 1.23 -13.99 1.98
N ALA A 26 1.40 -14.85 2.98
CA ALA A 26 2.23 -14.56 4.16
C ALA A 26 3.68 -14.18 3.80
N VAL A 27 4.25 -14.75 2.74
CA VAL A 27 5.60 -14.43 2.26
C VAL A 27 5.67 -12.97 1.80
N ALA A 28 4.73 -12.53 0.96
CA ALA A 28 4.70 -11.14 0.50
C ALA A 28 4.39 -10.16 1.65
N VAL A 29 3.45 -10.50 2.54
CA VAL A 29 3.12 -9.67 3.71
C VAL A 29 4.36 -9.45 4.57
N ASN A 30 5.10 -10.51 4.90
CA ASN A 30 6.31 -10.42 5.73
C ASN A 30 7.43 -9.66 5.02
N LEU A 31 7.60 -9.86 3.71
CA LEU A 31 8.57 -9.11 2.91
C LEU A 31 8.27 -7.60 2.97
N TYR A 32 7.04 -7.17 2.67
CA TYR A 32 6.71 -5.75 2.66
C TYR A 32 6.78 -5.12 4.05
N ARG A 33 6.39 -5.85 5.10
CA ARG A 33 6.61 -5.41 6.49
C ARG A 33 8.08 -5.18 6.80
N SER A 34 8.95 -6.09 6.37
CA SER A 34 10.41 -5.94 6.56
C SER A 34 10.99 -4.73 5.81
N LEU A 35 10.33 -4.32 4.73
CA LEU A 35 10.67 -3.14 3.92
C LEU A 35 10.00 -1.84 4.43
N GLY A 36 9.41 -1.86 5.63
CA GLY A 36 8.87 -0.66 6.28
C GLY A 36 7.41 -0.34 5.94
N PHE A 37 6.74 -1.16 5.12
CA PHE A 37 5.29 -1.03 4.93
C PHE A 37 4.55 -1.39 6.21
N ARG A 38 3.48 -0.64 6.49
CA ARG A 38 2.58 -0.88 7.63
C ARG A 38 1.15 -0.88 7.14
N ASN A 39 0.26 -1.45 7.95
CA ASN A 39 -1.17 -1.33 7.70
C ASN A 39 -1.53 0.16 7.64
N TYR A 40 -2.36 0.53 6.67
CA TYR A 40 -2.78 1.90 6.51
C TYR A 40 -3.78 2.26 7.61
N GLU A 41 -3.39 3.17 8.48
CA GLU A 41 -4.24 3.76 9.51
C GLU A 41 -4.35 5.26 9.25
N LEU A 42 -5.58 5.80 9.24
CA LEU A 42 -5.81 7.24 9.18
C LEU A 42 -5.73 7.84 10.58
N ASP A 43 -5.51 9.16 10.62
CA ASP A 43 -5.67 9.93 11.84
C ASP A 43 -7.06 9.62 12.46
N PRO A 44 -7.11 9.13 13.72
CA PRO A 44 -8.37 8.78 14.36
C PRO A 44 -9.35 9.96 14.46
N ALA A 45 -8.89 11.21 14.40
CA ALA A 45 -9.73 12.40 14.37
C ALA A 45 -10.43 12.63 13.02
N MET A 46 -9.90 12.08 11.92
CA MET A 46 -10.45 12.25 10.56
C MET A 46 -11.38 11.10 10.13
N GLY A 47 -11.55 10.09 10.98
CA GLY A 47 -12.40 8.93 10.69
C GLY A 47 -11.65 7.78 10.01
N ARG A 48 -12.41 6.82 9.47
CA ARG A 48 -11.85 5.58 8.89
C ARG A 48 -11.60 5.72 7.40
N ALA A 49 -10.52 5.11 6.93
CA ALA A 49 -10.28 4.96 5.50
C ALA A 49 -11.13 3.80 4.98
N TYR A 50 -11.82 4.02 3.86
CA TYR A 50 -12.46 2.94 3.14
C TYR A 50 -11.60 2.55 1.94
N PHE A 51 -11.30 1.26 1.83
CA PHE A 51 -10.73 0.69 0.62
C PHE A 51 -11.89 0.06 -0.17
N LEU A 52 -12.29 0.72 -1.27
CA LEU A 52 -13.47 0.35 -2.06
C LEU A 52 -13.03 -0.16 -3.43
N GLU A 53 -13.45 -1.38 -3.78
CA GLU A 53 -13.30 -1.96 -5.13
C GLU A 53 -14.68 -1.99 -5.81
N LYS A 54 -14.74 -1.66 -7.11
CA LYS A 54 -15.91 -1.92 -7.95
C LYS A 54 -15.48 -2.72 -9.17
N LYS A 55 -15.77 -4.02 -9.17
CA LYS A 55 -15.56 -4.88 -10.34
C LYS A 55 -16.59 -4.52 -11.41
N LEU A 56 -16.11 -4.39 -12.65
CA LEU A 56 -16.95 -4.28 -13.83
C LEU A 56 -17.11 -5.67 -14.46
N PRO A 57 -18.26 -5.98 -15.08
CA PRO A 57 -18.41 -7.21 -15.84
C PRO A 57 -17.37 -7.26 -16.96
N GLN A 58 -16.78 -8.43 -17.19
CA GLN A 58 -16.08 -8.74 -18.44
C GLN A 58 -17.13 -9.27 -19.42
N GLU A 59 -17.16 -8.74 -20.65
CA GLU A 59 -17.97 -9.26 -21.75
C GLU A 59 -17.46 -10.62 -22.25
#